data_AF-A0A8B8X1A5-F1
#
_entry.id   AF-A0A8B8X1A5-F1
#
_cell.length_a   1.000
_cell.length_b   1.000
_cell.length_c   1.000
_cell.angle_alpha   90.00
_cell.angle_beta   90.00
_cell.angle_gamma   90.00
#
_symmetry.space_group_name_H-M   'P 1'
#
loop_
_entity.id
_entity.type
_entity.pdbx_description
1 polymer ?
#
loop_
_entity_poly.entity_id
_entity_poly.type
_entity_poly.pdbx_seq_one_letter_code
_entity_poly.pdbx_strand_id
1 'polypeptide(L)'
;MGGPGCGKETQCKNMATKYGFCHVGLGQLLWQEAQQGTRRGQKIHDIMLQGLLVPTVRAPFTCAWVGRAPNLVIVFDGSVEAMVQRELERRGQVECRADDCKWAIRQRLEVRYTLCQPTLAFYQQKNLLRSLSTPCLLLTPLAPQGSKSS
;
A
#
# COMPACT_ATOMS: atom_id res chain seq x y z
N MET A 1 -0.20 -3.81 -5.85
CA MET A 1 0.62 -4.34 -4.74
C MET A 1 1.98 -3.66 -4.75
N GLY A 2 2.67 -3.58 -3.61
CA GLY A 2 3.99 -2.95 -3.50
C GLY A 2 4.41 -2.79 -2.04
N GLY A 3 5.71 -2.89 -1.74
CA GLY A 3 6.26 -2.76 -0.38
C GLY A 3 6.20 -1.33 0.17
N PRO A 4 6.42 -1.12 1.49
CA PRO A 4 6.72 0.23 2.00
C PRO A 4 7.90 0.85 1.20
N GLY A 5 7.84 2.15 0.93
CA GLY A 5 8.88 2.86 0.16
C GLY A 5 8.81 2.73 -1.38
N CYS A 6 7.91 1.91 -1.95
CA CYS A 6 7.80 1.76 -3.41
C CYS A 6 7.05 2.90 -4.14
N GLY A 7 6.47 3.86 -3.41
CA GLY A 7 5.72 4.98 -4.01
C GLY A 7 4.29 4.65 -4.47
N LYS A 8 3.76 3.46 -4.12
CA LYS A 8 2.37 3.04 -4.44
C LYS A 8 1.33 4.10 -4.06
N GLU A 9 1.47 4.70 -2.88
CA GLU A 9 0.46 5.63 -2.38
C GLU A 9 0.40 6.92 -3.22
N THR A 10 1.54 7.50 -3.54
CA THR A 10 1.66 8.67 -4.44
C THR A 10 1.07 8.36 -5.81
N GLN A 11 1.40 7.19 -6.38
CA GLN A 11 0.87 6.77 -7.67
C GLN A 11 -0.65 6.54 -7.64
N CYS A 12 -1.17 5.94 -6.56
CA CYS A 12 -2.61 5.77 -6.38
C CYS A 12 -3.34 7.13 -6.30
N LYS A 13 -2.78 8.12 -5.58
CA LYS A 13 -3.33 9.49 -5.51
C LYS A 13 -3.33 10.16 -6.88
N ASN A 14 -2.22 10.09 -7.61
CA ASN A 14 -2.11 10.66 -8.96
C ASN A 14 -3.10 10.01 -9.94
N MET A 15 -3.28 8.69 -9.87
CA MET A 15 -4.26 7.98 -10.70
C MET A 15 -5.70 8.38 -10.36
N ALA A 16 -6.02 8.56 -9.07
CA ALA A 16 -7.34 9.03 -8.64
C ALA A 16 -7.64 10.43 -9.20
N THR A 17 -6.71 11.36 -9.07
CA THR A 17 -6.88 12.74 -9.57
C THR A 17 -6.95 12.80 -11.10
N LYS A 18 -6.09 12.05 -11.81
CA LYS A 18 -5.97 12.14 -13.27
C LYS A 18 -7.09 11.42 -14.02
N TYR A 19 -7.52 10.26 -13.51
CA TYR A 19 -8.47 9.39 -14.21
C TYR A 19 -9.83 9.28 -13.50
N GLY A 20 -10.03 9.99 -12.39
CA GLY A 20 -11.28 9.95 -11.62
C GLY A 20 -11.51 8.63 -10.88
N PHE A 21 -10.47 7.83 -10.65
CA PHE A 21 -10.61 6.57 -9.92
C PHE A 21 -10.85 6.80 -8.43
N CYS A 22 -11.74 5.98 -7.83
CA CYS A 22 -11.90 5.95 -6.39
C CYS A 22 -10.70 5.24 -5.74
N HIS A 23 -9.93 5.96 -4.92
CA HIS A 23 -8.84 5.37 -4.17
C HIS A 23 -9.37 4.77 -2.86
N VAL A 24 -9.37 3.44 -2.77
CA VAL A 24 -9.77 2.71 -1.58
C VAL A 24 -8.56 2.01 -0.95
N GLY A 25 -8.16 2.48 0.22
CA GLY A 25 -7.13 1.82 1.03
C GLY A 25 -7.74 0.82 2.00
N LEU A 26 -7.28 -0.45 1.99
CA LEU A 26 -7.71 -1.45 2.97
C LEU A 26 -7.50 -0.97 4.42
N GLY A 27 -6.38 -0.29 4.69
CA GLY A 27 -6.12 0.29 6.01
C GLY A 27 -7.16 1.35 6.42
N GLN A 28 -7.58 2.20 5.48
CA GLN A 28 -8.61 3.22 5.74
C GLN A 28 -9.97 2.59 6.02
N LEU A 29 -10.35 1.55 5.27
CA LEU A 29 -11.57 0.79 5.53
C LEU A 29 -11.55 0.14 6.91
N LEU A 30 -10.44 -0.50 7.28
CA LEU A 30 -10.29 -1.09 8.61
C LEU A 30 -10.34 -0.03 9.73
N TRP A 31 -9.77 1.15 9.49
CA TRP A 31 -9.80 2.26 10.45
C TRP A 31 -11.21 2.85 10.60
N GLN A 32 -11.97 2.94 9.51
CA GLN A 32 -13.39 3.32 9.56
C GLN A 32 -14.22 2.30 10.34
N GLU A 33 -14.01 1.00 10.12
CA GLU A 33 -14.67 -0.07 10.87
C GLU A 33 -14.32 -0.05 12.37
N ALA A 34 -13.05 0.23 12.69
CA ALA A 34 -12.59 0.37 14.08
C ALA A 34 -13.33 1.49 14.83
N GLN A 35 -13.70 2.56 14.13
CA GLN A 35 -14.41 3.71 14.72
C GLN A 35 -15.92 3.50 14.91
N GLN A 36 -16.53 2.47 14.31
CA GLN A 36 -17.99 2.27 14.39
C GLN A 36 -18.48 1.85 15.79
N GLY A 37 -17.59 1.72 16.78
CA GLY A 37 -17.96 1.40 18.17
C GLY A 37 -18.55 0.00 18.37
N THR A 38 -18.54 -0.85 17.35
CA THR A 38 -19.07 -2.22 17.42
C THR A 38 -18.09 -3.14 18.17
N ARG A 39 -18.58 -4.25 18.72
CA ARG A 39 -17.70 -5.31 19.30
C ARG A 39 -16.63 -5.79 18.33
N ARG A 40 -16.93 -5.76 17.03
CA ARG A 40 -15.99 -6.10 15.97
C ARG A 40 -14.98 -4.97 15.75
N GLY A 41 -15.43 -3.73 15.67
CA GLY A 41 -14.58 -2.54 15.53
C GLY A 41 -13.55 -2.44 16.65
N GLN A 42 -13.96 -2.73 17.90
CA GLN A 42 -13.05 -2.80 19.05
C GLN A 42 -11.95 -3.87 18.86
N LYS A 43 -12.31 -5.09 18.44
CA LYS A 43 -11.30 -6.13 18.14
C LYS A 43 -10.36 -5.72 17.01
N ILE A 44 -10.89 -5.08 15.96
CA ILE A 44 -10.06 -4.57 14.85
C ILE A 44 -9.11 -3.48 15.37
N HIS A 45 -9.60 -2.58 16.22
CA HIS A 45 -8.80 -1.54 16.85
C HIS A 45 -7.65 -2.13 17.67
N ASP A 46 -7.94 -3.13 18.52
CA ASP A 46 -6.94 -3.80 19.35
C ASP A 46 -5.87 -4.51 18.50
N ILE A 47 -6.28 -5.23 17.46
CA ILE A 47 -5.36 -5.92 16.53
C ILE A 47 -4.49 -4.91 15.78
N MET A 48 -5.06 -3.79 15.35
CA MET A 48 -4.33 -2.72 14.66
C MET A 48 -3.29 -2.03 15.59
N LEU A 49 -3.64 -1.80 16.86
CA LEU A 49 -2.70 -1.26 17.86
C LEU A 49 -1.53 -2.20 18.12
N GLN A 50 -1.77 -3.50 18.12
CA GLN A 50 -0.74 -4.54 18.27
C GLN A 50 0.14 -4.72 17.02
N GLY A 51 -0.18 -4.05 15.91
CA GLY A 51 0.56 -4.19 14.64
C GLY A 51 0.41 -5.56 13.98
N LEU A 52 -0.61 -6.33 14.38
CA LEU A 52 -0.90 -7.66 13.85
C LEU A 52 -1.76 -7.57 12.58
N LEU A 53 -1.72 -8.61 11.75
CA LEU A 53 -2.57 -8.72 10.58
C LEU A 53 -4.01 -8.96 11.02
N VAL A 54 -4.91 -8.04 10.65
CA VAL A 54 -6.36 -8.25 10.83
C VAL A 54 -6.78 -9.47 10.02
N PRO A 55 -7.28 -10.55 10.66
CA PRO A 55 -7.72 -11.73 9.94
C PRO A 55 -8.75 -11.36 8.89
N THR A 56 -8.86 -12.12 7.79
CA THR A 56 -9.86 -11.89 6.75
C THR A 56 -11.26 -12.24 7.27
N VAL A 57 -11.79 -11.40 8.16
CA VAL A 57 -13.15 -11.50 8.66
C VAL A 57 -14.02 -10.89 7.58
N ARG A 58 -14.82 -11.72 6.90
CA ARG A 58 -15.89 -11.34 5.97
C ARG A 58 -16.63 -10.12 6.55
N ALA A 59 -16.24 -8.92 6.12
CA ALA A 59 -16.84 -7.69 6.59
C ALA A 59 -17.99 -7.41 5.64
N PRO A 60 -19.22 -7.21 6.13
CA PRO A 60 -20.33 -6.87 5.23
C PRO A 60 -19.98 -5.64 4.35
N PHE A 61 -19.20 -4.69 4.86
CA PHE A 61 -18.72 -3.53 4.08
C PHE A 61 -17.54 -3.83 3.14
N THR A 62 -16.67 -4.80 3.45
CA THR A 62 -15.65 -5.24 2.48
C THR A 62 -16.27 -6.03 1.36
N CYS A 63 -17.35 -6.79 1.57
CA CYS A 63 -17.98 -7.62 0.53
C CYS A 63 -18.41 -6.85 -0.73
N ALA A 64 -18.86 -5.59 -0.63
CA ALA A 64 -19.24 -4.78 -1.79
C ALA A 64 -18.06 -4.49 -2.73
N TRP A 65 -16.84 -4.37 -2.18
CA TRP A 65 -15.61 -4.02 -2.92
C TRP A 65 -14.62 -5.18 -3.09
N VAL A 66 -14.58 -6.09 -2.12
CA VAL A 66 -13.62 -7.20 -1.96
C VAL A 66 -14.18 -8.52 -2.51
N GLY A 67 -15.45 -8.56 -2.93
CA GLY A 67 -16.07 -9.73 -3.58
C GLY A 67 -15.90 -9.81 -5.10
N ARG A 68 -15.47 -8.73 -5.76
CA ARG A 68 -15.26 -8.72 -7.22
C ARG A 68 -13.81 -9.02 -7.56
N ALA A 69 -13.61 -9.87 -8.56
CA ALA A 69 -12.28 -10.09 -9.11
C ALA A 69 -11.74 -8.80 -9.75
N PRO A 70 -10.49 -8.40 -9.47
CA PRO A 70 -9.92 -7.20 -10.07
C PRO A 70 -9.74 -7.38 -11.58
N ASN A 71 -10.01 -6.34 -12.36
CA ASN A 71 -9.72 -6.32 -13.81
C ASN A 71 -8.23 -6.09 -14.13
N LEU A 72 -7.48 -5.54 -13.18
CA LEU A 72 -6.06 -5.23 -13.33
C LEU A 72 -5.38 -5.23 -11.96
N VAL A 73 -4.23 -5.88 -11.86
CA VAL A 73 -3.36 -5.87 -10.68
C VAL A 73 -2.04 -5.22 -11.07
N ILE A 74 -1.79 -4.02 -10.55
CA ILE A 74 -0.53 -3.30 -10.75
C ILE A 74 0.42 -3.62 -9.59
N VAL A 75 1.63 -4.09 -9.87
CA VAL A 75 2.70 -4.28 -8.89
C VAL A 75 3.74 -3.19 -9.08
N PHE A 76 4.05 -2.46 -8.01
CA PHE A 76 5.18 -1.55 -7.98
C PHE A 76 6.38 -2.36 -7.50
N ASP A 77 7.23 -2.73 -8.44
CA ASP A 77 8.45 -3.49 -8.16
C ASP A 77 9.64 -2.56 -8.07
N GLY A 78 10.53 -2.82 -7.12
CA GLY A 78 11.68 -1.99 -6.82
C GLY A 78 12.73 -2.81 -6.12
N SER A 79 14.00 -2.43 -6.25
CA SER A 79 15.06 -3.14 -5.53
C SER A 79 14.83 -3.01 -4.02
N VAL A 80 15.03 -4.11 -3.29
CA VAL A 80 14.85 -4.15 -1.84
C VAL A 80 15.68 -3.05 -1.18
N GLU A 81 16.93 -2.85 -1.62
CA GLU A 81 17.80 -1.79 -1.10
C GLU A 81 17.24 -0.38 -1.36
N ALA A 82 16.69 -0.10 -2.55
CA ALA A 82 16.09 1.22 -2.82
C ALA A 82 14.85 1.47 -1.94
N MET A 83 14.03 0.45 -1.68
CA MET A 83 12.88 0.58 -0.78
C MET A 83 13.30 0.75 0.69
N VAL A 84 14.32 0.00 1.14
CA VAL A 84 14.89 0.13 2.48
C VAL A 84 15.45 1.54 2.68
N GLN A 85 16.24 2.04 1.72
CA GLN A 85 16.83 3.37 1.79
C GLN A 85 15.77 4.48 1.84
N ARG A 86 14.77 4.43 0.97
CA ARG A 86 13.66 5.41 0.97
C ARG A 86 12.85 5.38 2.27
N GLU A 87 12.61 4.20 2.84
CA GLU A 87 11.87 4.09 4.10
C GLU A 87 12.70 4.61 5.28
N LEU A 88 14.03 4.41 5.28
CA LEU A 88 14.94 4.99 6.27
C LEU A 88 14.95 6.53 6.17
N GLU A 89 15.06 7.10 4.96
CA GLU A 89 15.03 8.55 4.75
C GLU A 89 13.70 9.18 5.18
N ARG A 90 12.58 8.53 4.86
CA ARG A 90 11.24 8.98 5.29
C ARG A 90 11.08 8.96 6.80
N ARG A 91 11.64 7.96 7.48
CA ARG A 91 11.56 7.81 8.94
C ARG A 91 12.55 8.72 9.67
N GLY A 92 13.71 9.02 9.10
CA GLY A 92 14.64 10.00 9.67
C GLY A 92 14.05 11.41 9.86
N GLN A 93 12.90 11.70 9.24
CA GLN A 93 12.16 12.97 9.38
C GLN A 93 11.03 12.91 10.43
N VAL A 94 10.70 11.75 11.00
CA VAL A 94 9.59 11.54 11.94
C VAL A 94 10.10 10.68 13.11
N GLU A 95 10.02 11.17 14.36
CA GLU A 95 10.54 10.47 15.57
C GLU A 95 10.41 8.93 15.50
N CYS A 96 11.55 8.25 15.37
CA CYS A 96 11.62 6.81 15.14
C CYS A 96 11.30 6.00 16.41
N ARG A 97 10.75 4.79 16.24
CA ARG A 97 10.62 3.82 17.34
C ARG A 97 11.96 3.11 17.57
N ALA A 98 12.23 2.66 18.79
CA ALA A 98 13.50 2.04 19.18
C ALA A 98 13.91 0.78 18.37
N ASP A 99 12.95 0.13 17.69
CA ASP A 99 13.19 -1.09 16.90
C ASP A 99 13.53 -0.83 15.40
N ASP A 100 13.67 0.42 14.98
CA ASP A 100 13.85 0.82 13.57
C ASP A 100 15.30 0.62 13.06
N CYS A 101 15.83 -0.60 13.11
CA CYS A 101 17.09 -0.94 12.45
C CYS A 101 16.87 -1.26 10.95
N LYS A 102 17.87 -0.95 10.09
CA LYS A 102 17.88 -1.32 8.65
C LYS A 102 17.44 -2.79 8.42
N TRP A 103 17.87 -3.67 9.32
CA TRP A 103 17.50 -5.08 9.34
C TRP A 103 15.98 -5.30 9.48
N ALA A 104 15.31 -4.62 10.40
CA ALA A 104 13.86 -4.78 10.63
C ALA A 104 13.03 -4.34 9.42
N ILE A 105 13.41 -3.25 8.76
CA ILE A 105 12.76 -2.79 7.52
C ILE A 105 12.95 -3.82 6.39
N ARG A 106 14.16 -4.35 6.25
CA ARG A 106 14.47 -5.37 5.26
C ARG A 106 13.69 -6.66 5.50
N GLN A 107 13.66 -7.15 6.73
CA GLN A 107 12.87 -8.33 7.11
C GLN A 107 11.38 -8.14 6.81
N ARG A 108 10.81 -6.98 7.10
CA ARG A 108 9.41 -6.66 6.76
C ARG A 108 9.15 -6.68 5.25
N LEU A 109 10.09 -6.21 4.44
CA LEU A 109 10.00 -6.27 2.99
C LEU A 109 10.08 -7.72 2.48
N GLU A 110 11.06 -8.49 2.95
CA GLU A 110 11.26 -9.89 2.55
C GLU A 110 10.04 -10.76 2.90
N VAL A 111 9.53 -10.68 4.13
CA VAL A 111 8.31 -11.40 4.55
C VAL A 111 7.13 -11.03 3.66
N ARG A 112 6.96 -9.74 3.33
CA ARG A 112 5.87 -9.28 2.46
C ARG A 112 5.98 -9.85 1.06
N TYR A 113 7.17 -9.90 0.47
CA TYR A 113 7.39 -10.51 -0.84
C TYR A 113 7.00 -11.99 -0.80
N THR A 114 7.51 -12.74 0.18
CA THR A 114 7.20 -14.16 0.35
C THR A 114 5.70 -14.42 0.49
N LEU A 115 5.00 -13.64 1.31
CA LEU A 115 3.55 -13.78 1.49
C LEU A 115 2.75 -13.37 0.25
N CYS A 116 3.24 -12.42 -0.54
CA CYS A 116 2.56 -11.97 -1.75
C CYS A 116 2.81 -12.89 -2.96
N GLN A 117 3.92 -13.63 -3.00
CA GLN A 117 4.30 -14.50 -4.13
C GLN A 117 3.16 -15.39 -4.66
N PRO A 118 2.44 -16.19 -3.85
CA PRO A 118 1.36 -17.02 -4.38
C PRO A 118 0.21 -16.21 -4.98
N THR A 119 -0.07 -15.03 -4.43
CA THR A 119 -1.09 -14.11 -4.96
C THR A 119 -0.65 -13.51 -6.30
N LEU A 120 0.63 -13.13 -6.42
CA LEU A 120 1.20 -12.61 -7.65
C LEU A 120 1.19 -13.67 -8.75
N ALA A 121 1.64 -14.89 -8.45
CA ALA A 121 1.62 -16.01 -9.38
C ALA A 121 0.22 -16.30 -9.92
N PHE A 122 -0.79 -16.28 -9.04
CA PHE A 122 -2.20 -16.46 -9.42
C PHE A 122 -2.68 -15.39 -10.42
N TYR A 123 -2.39 -14.11 -10.17
CA TYR A 123 -2.80 -13.02 -11.09
C TYR A 123 -1.96 -12.95 -12.36
N GLN A 124 -0.71 -13.43 -12.32
CA GLN A 124 0.16 -13.56 -13.49
C GLN A 124 -0.40 -14.60 -14.45
N GLN A 125 -0.80 -15.78 -13.96
CA GLN A 125 -1.42 -16.82 -14.77
C GLN A 125 -2.73 -16.36 -15.45
N LYS A 126 -3.46 -15.44 -14.82
CA LYS A 126 -4.68 -14.86 -15.37
C LYS A 126 -4.45 -13.72 -16.36
N ASN A 127 -3.21 -13.35 -16.67
CA ASN A 127 -2.85 -12.18 -17.49
C ASN A 127 -3.40 -10.84 -16.96
N LEU A 128 -3.69 -10.76 -15.66
CA LEU A 128 -4.19 -9.55 -14.99
C LEU A 128 -3.07 -8.74 -14.32
N LEU A 129 -1.85 -9.28 -14.27
CA LEU A 129 -0.72 -8.67 -13.57
C LEU A 129 0.10 -7.74 -14.50
N ARG A 130 0.32 -6.51 -14.06
CA ARG A 130 1.28 -5.57 -14.69
C ARG A 130 2.29 -5.10 -13.66
N SER A 131 3.57 -5.33 -13.94
CA SER A 131 4.66 -4.82 -13.10
C SER A 131 5.14 -3.47 -13.62
N LEU A 132 5.30 -2.51 -12.70
CA LEU A 132 5.91 -1.22 -12.94
C LEU A 132 7.23 -1.18 -12.16
N SER A 133 8.33 -1.14 -12.89
CA SER A 133 9.66 -0.97 -12.30
C SER A 133 9.79 0.45 -11.75
N THR A 134 10.27 0.57 -10.51
CA THR A 134 10.45 1.85 -9.81
C THR A 134 11.93 2.18 -9.58
N PRO A 135 12.76 2.35 -10.63
CA PRO A 135 14.13 2.81 -10.40
C PRO A 135 14.15 4.25 -9.87
N CYS A 136 13.15 5.08 -10.21
CA CYS A 136 13.22 6.52 -9.98
C CYS A 136 11.83 7.16 -10.05
N LEU A 137 10.97 6.96 -9.04
CA LEU A 137 9.85 7.90 -8.83
C LEU A 137 10.32 8.90 -7.78
N LEU A 138 11.15 9.82 -8.26
CA LEU A 138 11.46 11.05 -7.56
C LEU A 138 10.16 11.70 -7.08
N LEU A 139 10.25 12.24 -5.88
CA LEU A 139 9.38 13.25 -5.31
C LEU A 139 9.40 14.52 -6.18
N THR A 140 8.95 14.46 -7.42
CA THR A 140 8.50 15.67 -8.10
C THR A 140 7.00 15.77 -7.89
N PRO A 141 6.52 16.79 -7.15
CA PRO A 141 5.15 17.23 -7.34
C PRO A 141 4.97 17.45 -8.84
N LEU A 142 3.89 16.95 -9.41
CA LEU A 142 3.46 17.44 -10.72
C LEU A 142 3.31 18.94 -10.58
N ALA A 143 4.29 19.69 -11.11
CA ALA A 143 4.18 21.13 -11.25
C ALA A 143 2.83 21.40 -11.94
N PRO A 144 2.05 22.39 -11.48
CA PRO A 144 0.77 22.70 -12.09
C PRO A 144 1.00 23.01 -13.57
N GLN A 145 0.49 22.13 -14.44
CA GLN A 145 0.39 22.39 -15.87
C GLN A 145 -0.76 23.40 -16.06
N GLY A 146 -0.40 24.67 -16.12
CA GLY A 146 -1.22 25.79 -16.57
C GLY A 146 -0.37 27.05 -16.56
N SER A 147 -0.31 27.90 -17.58
CA SER A 147 -0.97 27.92 -18.89
C SER A 147 -0.21 28.91 -19.76
N LYS A 148 -0.12 28.58 -21.05
CA LYS A 148 0.20 29.39 -22.22
C LYS A 148 0.14 30.92 -22.08
N SER A 149 1.14 31.55 -22.74
CA SER A 149 1.07 32.75 -23.57
C SER A 149 0.46 34.04 -22.99
N SER A 150 1.30 35.05 -22.84
CA SER A 150 1.34 36.22 -23.73
C SER A 150 2.68 36.92 -23.64
#